data_AF-A0A521VN64-F1
#
_entry.id   AF-A0A521VN64-F1
#
_cell.length_a   1.000
_cell.length_b   1.000
_cell.length_c   1.000
_cell.angle_alpha   90.00
_cell.angle_beta   90.00
_cell.angle_gamma   90.00
#
_symmetry.space_group_name_H-M   'P 1'
#
loop_
_entity.id
_entity.type
_entity.pdbx_description
1 polymer ?
#
loop_
_entity_poly.entity_id
_entity_poly.type
_entity_poly.pdbx_seq_one_letter_code
_entity_poly.pdbx_strand_id
1 'polypeptide(L)'
;MKNFFIFLFTLLFALPALNAQAGKWEELGERLAEKAERIAEQAERQAERSATKWEATADRIGQRFEREFDKDWTVNWRGCKPEIKRVNQRRIFLGIEAIGIDARKAEKLGFENIYGSYVTRVIENSTAAHAGLQPFDYIYGVDEQRTSDNQDLIAILEDYEPGEEVTLHFVRNGEENTKRVVLQSPALEDLEEESGPRGQRAFLGVSPARHAENDEAIGVAIEVVNHSTAQELGLQDGDIITGINGHAILDWDDLTTAITNIKPGQRIEVTWNRNGQPHTANGTMKASEEVYLDEEKLLEHAPLQQEDMDIEIDEDNAFLGVYIAQITKEKARKLGFDNPYGSLVSGVIKNSAADKAGLQTFDYIFGVDEYRAGENQRLGGILTRYRPGAKATVHFVRKGNKTKVDLTFGTFISEKGKERNSCEDPFFGILPLQNGEDNVTGVMIDPVEGSTAADLGLQNGDIILSINGFTMVDWDDITLAID
;
A
#
# COMPACT_ATOMS: atom_id res chain seq x y z
N MET A 1 82.68 50.26 26.31
CA MET A 1 82.00 51.51 25.92
C MET A 1 81.92 51.74 24.41
N LYS A 2 82.91 51.36 23.58
CA LYS A 2 82.86 51.54 22.10
C LYS A 2 81.76 50.74 21.36
N ASN A 3 81.34 49.58 21.88
CA ASN A 3 80.29 48.78 21.24
C ASN A 3 78.85 49.24 21.56
N PHE A 4 78.67 50.11 22.58
CA PHE A 4 77.34 50.62 22.95
C PHE A 4 76.93 51.82 22.08
N PHE A 5 77.90 52.59 21.60
CA PHE A 5 77.67 53.75 20.73
C PHE A 5 77.32 53.38 19.29
N ILE A 6 77.84 52.25 18.78
CA ILE A 6 77.54 51.78 17.42
C ILE A 6 76.11 51.22 17.34
N PHE A 7 75.63 50.58 18.41
CA PHE A 7 74.27 50.04 18.48
C PHE A 7 73.20 51.12 18.64
N LEU A 8 73.52 52.22 19.35
CA LEU A 8 72.60 53.35 19.52
C LEU A 8 72.47 54.20 18.24
N PHE A 9 73.52 54.27 17.42
CA PHE A 9 73.53 55.03 16.17
C PHE A 9 72.82 54.30 15.02
N THR A 10 72.86 52.96 14.97
CA THR A 10 72.07 52.18 14.00
C THR A 10 70.57 52.16 14.33
N LEU A 11 70.19 52.23 15.61
CA LEU A 11 68.79 52.32 16.03
C LEU A 11 68.16 53.67 15.64
N LEU A 12 68.93 54.77 15.70
CA LEU A 12 68.44 56.12 15.39
C LEU A 12 68.12 56.34 13.90
N PHE A 13 68.78 55.60 12.99
CA PHE A 13 68.52 55.67 11.54
C PHE A 13 67.45 54.68 11.05
N ALA A 14 67.09 53.67 11.85
CA ALA A 14 66.04 52.70 11.52
C ALA A 14 64.63 53.17 11.95
N LEU A 15 64.54 54.04 12.96
CA LEU A 15 63.29 54.59 13.51
C LEU A 15 62.42 55.35 12.47
N PRO A 16 62.95 56.20 11.58
CA PRO A 16 62.15 56.89 10.57
C PRO A 16 61.57 55.93 9.51
N ALA A 17 62.33 54.89 9.14
CA ALA A 17 61.90 53.88 8.18
C ALA A 17 60.82 52.96 8.77
N LEU A 18 60.93 52.58 10.04
CA LEU A 18 59.87 51.84 10.74
C LEU A 18 58.59 52.69 10.90
N ASN A 19 58.70 53.98 11.22
CA ASN A 19 57.53 54.87 11.33
C ASN A 19 56.84 55.10 9.97
N ALA A 20 57.61 55.26 8.89
CA ALA A 20 57.04 55.39 7.55
C ALA A 20 56.37 54.09 7.07
N GLN A 21 56.88 52.93 7.51
CA GLN A 21 56.29 51.64 7.21
C GLN A 21 55.02 51.41 8.04
N ALA A 22 55.02 51.78 9.32
CA ALA A 22 53.84 51.74 10.19
C ALA A 22 52.68 52.61 9.65
N GLY A 23 52.96 53.85 9.23
CA GLY A 23 51.94 54.72 8.64
C GLY A 23 51.34 54.18 7.33
N LYS A 24 52.13 53.46 6.51
CA LYS A 24 51.62 52.77 5.32
C LYS A 24 50.71 51.59 5.65
N TRP A 25 50.99 50.88 6.74
CA TRP A 25 50.14 49.77 7.20
C TRP A 25 48.82 50.28 7.80
N GLU A 26 48.84 51.43 8.48
CA GLU A 26 47.66 52.09 9.02
C GLU A 26 46.74 52.59 7.89
N GLU A 27 47.28 53.29 6.89
CA GLU A 27 46.52 53.73 5.71
C GLU A 27 45.95 52.56 4.88
N LEU A 28 46.69 51.45 4.78
CA LEU A 28 46.20 50.24 4.12
C LEU A 28 45.07 49.59 4.93
N GLY A 29 45.17 49.59 6.25
CA GLY A 29 44.16 49.08 7.17
C GLY A 29 42.84 49.84 7.07
N GLU A 30 42.90 51.18 7.05
CA GLU A 30 41.71 52.04 6.89
C GLU A 30 41.03 51.83 5.53
N ARG A 31 41.81 51.72 4.44
CA ARG A 31 41.24 51.46 3.10
C ARG A 31 40.60 50.08 2.99
N LEU A 32 41.14 49.08 3.68
CA LEU A 32 40.56 47.73 3.72
C LEU A 32 39.28 47.70 4.56
N ALA A 33 39.24 48.41 5.69
CA ALA A 33 38.05 48.55 6.51
C ALA A 33 36.91 49.24 5.75
N GLU A 34 37.19 50.37 5.07
CA GLU A 34 36.21 51.10 4.26
C GLU A 34 35.71 50.27 3.06
N LYS A 35 36.55 49.37 2.53
CA LYS A 35 36.15 48.45 1.45
C LYS A 35 35.28 47.31 1.99
N ALA A 36 35.59 46.77 3.18
CA ALA A 36 34.80 45.73 3.82
C ALA A 36 33.41 46.24 4.22
N GLU A 37 33.32 47.46 4.73
CA GLU A 37 32.06 48.10 5.11
C GLU A 37 31.16 48.33 3.89
N ARG A 38 31.73 48.80 2.76
CA ARG A 38 31.00 48.92 1.48
C ARG A 38 30.48 47.59 0.94
N ILE A 39 31.22 46.51 1.11
CA ILE A 39 30.80 45.17 0.67
C ILE A 39 29.68 44.63 1.57
N ALA A 40 29.80 44.83 2.89
CA ALA A 40 28.75 44.44 3.84
C ALA A 40 27.45 45.18 3.56
N GLU A 41 27.51 46.49 3.33
CA GLU A 41 26.33 47.31 3.03
C GLU A 41 25.69 46.94 1.67
N GLN A 42 26.49 46.53 0.68
CA GLN A 42 25.96 46.01 -0.59
C GLN A 42 25.30 44.64 -0.45
N ALA A 43 25.87 43.75 0.37
CA ALA A 43 25.33 42.43 0.66
C ALA A 43 24.00 42.52 1.43
N GLU A 44 23.92 43.42 2.42
CA GLU A 44 22.70 43.67 3.20
C GLU A 44 21.58 44.22 2.32
N ARG A 45 21.86 45.21 1.45
CA ARG A 45 20.88 45.72 0.48
C ARG A 45 20.43 44.67 -0.55
N GLN A 46 21.29 43.72 -0.92
CA GLN A 46 20.90 42.59 -1.79
C GLN A 46 20.02 41.59 -1.05
N ALA A 47 20.31 41.31 0.22
CA ALA A 47 19.51 40.45 1.06
C ALA A 47 18.10 41.04 1.30
N GLU A 48 18.01 42.33 1.64
CA GLU A 48 16.71 43.02 1.84
C GLU A 48 15.85 43.03 0.58
N ARG A 49 16.45 43.30 -0.60
CA ARG A 49 15.73 43.27 -1.90
C ARG A 49 15.26 41.88 -2.27
N SER A 50 16.03 40.85 -1.90
CA SER A 50 15.65 39.46 -2.13
C SER A 50 14.53 39.04 -1.18
N ALA A 51 14.57 39.48 0.09
CA ALA A 51 13.52 39.26 1.07
C ALA A 51 12.20 39.95 0.68
N THR A 52 12.23 41.22 0.28
CA THR A 52 11.01 41.93 -0.19
C THR A 52 10.43 41.34 -1.48
N LYS A 53 11.28 40.84 -2.39
CA LYS A 53 10.82 40.14 -3.59
C LYS A 53 10.19 38.79 -3.23
N TRP A 54 10.72 38.09 -2.23
CA TRP A 54 10.16 36.85 -1.71
C TRP A 54 8.84 37.09 -0.95
N GLU A 55 8.74 38.09 -0.09
CA GLU A 55 7.48 38.49 0.56
C GLU A 55 6.41 38.89 -0.46
N ALA A 56 6.73 39.70 -1.46
CA ALA A 56 5.79 40.09 -2.51
C ALA A 56 5.42 38.94 -3.47
N THR A 57 6.17 37.83 -3.43
CA THR A 57 5.86 36.59 -4.16
C THR A 57 5.03 35.67 -3.27
N ALA A 58 5.36 35.56 -1.99
CA ALA A 58 4.60 34.83 -0.98
C ALA A 58 3.20 35.42 -0.79
N ASP A 59 3.04 36.75 -0.73
CA ASP A 59 1.74 37.42 -0.67
C ASP A 59 0.91 37.18 -1.94
N ARG A 60 1.56 37.10 -3.11
CA ARG A 60 0.87 36.87 -4.39
C ARG A 60 0.46 35.41 -4.56
N ILE A 61 1.28 34.50 -4.03
CA ILE A 61 0.97 33.07 -3.91
C ILE A 61 -0.14 32.89 -2.88
N GLY A 62 -0.06 33.52 -1.70
CA GLY A 62 -1.08 33.50 -0.65
C GLY A 62 -2.42 34.04 -1.14
N GLN A 63 -2.45 35.22 -1.79
CA GLN A 63 -3.67 35.79 -2.37
C GLN A 63 -4.19 35.04 -3.61
N ARG A 64 -3.39 34.15 -4.20
CA ARG A 64 -3.84 33.22 -5.26
C ARG A 64 -4.38 31.93 -4.63
N PHE A 65 -3.72 31.44 -3.59
CA PHE A 65 -4.08 30.29 -2.79
C PHE A 65 -5.43 30.52 -2.11
N GLU A 66 -5.63 31.64 -1.41
CA GLU A 66 -6.91 32.03 -0.79
C GLU A 66 -8.07 32.19 -1.81
N ARG A 67 -7.78 32.50 -3.08
CA ARG A 67 -8.80 32.60 -4.14
C ARG A 67 -9.13 31.28 -4.82
N GLU A 68 -8.26 30.29 -4.69
CA GLU A 68 -8.42 28.95 -5.29
C GLU A 68 -8.91 27.91 -4.25
N PHE A 69 -8.56 28.06 -2.96
CA PHE A 69 -8.92 27.16 -1.85
C PHE A 69 -10.44 27.04 -1.59
N ASP A 70 -11.21 28.07 -1.92
CA ASP A 70 -12.67 28.11 -1.71
C ASP A 70 -13.47 27.34 -2.78
N LYS A 71 -12.81 26.58 -3.68
CA LYS A 71 -13.43 25.91 -4.84
C LYS A 71 -13.12 24.42 -4.98
N ASP A 72 -12.45 23.81 -4.01
CA ASP A 72 -11.82 22.49 -4.19
C ASP A 72 -12.76 21.27 -4.02
N TRP A 73 -14.05 21.51 -3.74
CA TRP A 73 -15.04 20.46 -3.62
C TRP A 73 -16.27 20.78 -4.47
N THR A 74 -16.57 19.90 -5.43
CA THR A 74 -17.92 19.84 -6.00
C THR A 74 -18.63 18.64 -5.39
N VAL A 75 -19.60 18.93 -4.51
CA VAL A 75 -20.50 17.89 -3.98
C VAL A 75 -21.53 17.60 -5.07
N ASN A 76 -21.31 16.51 -5.82
CA ASN A 76 -22.33 16.00 -6.73
C ASN A 76 -23.20 14.99 -5.99
N TRP A 77 -24.49 15.33 -5.86
CA TRP A 77 -25.48 14.43 -5.29
C TRP A 77 -25.95 13.43 -6.35
N ARG A 78 -25.39 12.21 -6.33
CA ARG A 78 -25.99 11.03 -6.98
C ARG A 78 -26.55 10.12 -5.89
N GLY A 79 -27.85 10.22 -5.62
CA GLY A 79 -28.49 9.49 -4.52
C GLY A 79 -28.21 10.13 -3.15
N CYS A 80 -28.14 9.32 -2.09
CA CYS A 80 -28.02 9.82 -0.70
C CYS A 80 -26.58 9.83 -0.14
N LYS A 81 -25.56 9.45 -0.92
CA LYS A 81 -24.15 9.68 -0.58
C LYS A 81 -23.61 10.83 -1.44
N PRO A 82 -22.84 11.77 -0.86
CA PRO A 82 -22.10 12.72 -1.67
C PRO A 82 -21.02 11.98 -2.45
N GLU A 83 -21.04 12.10 -3.78
CA GLU A 83 -19.90 11.69 -4.59
C GLU A 83 -18.87 12.83 -4.49
N ILE A 84 -17.99 12.71 -3.50
CA ILE A 84 -16.98 13.71 -3.21
C ILE A 84 -15.84 13.54 -4.22
N LYS A 85 -15.96 14.18 -5.39
CA LYS A 85 -14.83 14.29 -6.33
C LYS A 85 -13.91 15.40 -5.84
N ARG A 86 -12.75 15.01 -5.30
CA ARG A 86 -11.60 15.90 -5.09
C ARG A 86 -11.17 16.42 -6.46
N VAL A 87 -11.49 17.67 -6.75
CA VAL A 87 -10.88 18.34 -7.89
C VAL A 87 -9.58 18.92 -7.37
N ASN A 88 -8.46 18.33 -7.79
CA ASN A 88 -7.13 18.92 -7.68
C ASN A 88 -6.34 18.68 -6.37
N GLN A 89 -6.05 17.40 -6.07
CA GLN A 89 -4.72 17.12 -5.51
C GLN A 89 -3.81 16.71 -6.67
N ARG A 90 -2.68 17.40 -6.78
CA ARG A 90 -1.52 17.06 -7.61
C ARG A 90 -0.86 15.75 -7.12
N ARG A 91 -1.64 14.67 -6.96
CA ARG A 91 -1.06 13.36 -6.64
C ARG A 91 -0.24 12.92 -7.82
N ILE A 92 0.98 12.51 -7.56
CA ILE A 92 1.79 11.82 -8.55
C ILE A 92 1.19 10.45 -8.77
N PHE A 93 0.98 10.13 -10.04
CA PHE A 93 0.49 8.86 -10.48
C PHE A 93 1.50 8.26 -11.45
N LEU A 94 2.26 7.28 -10.95
CA LEU A 94 3.10 6.46 -11.79
C LEU A 94 2.24 5.48 -12.62
N GLY A 95 1.09 5.07 -12.06
CA GLY A 95 0.13 4.14 -12.68
C GLY A 95 0.58 2.68 -12.63
N ILE A 96 0.98 2.26 -11.44
CA ILE A 96 1.26 0.87 -11.10
C ILE A 96 0.44 0.44 -9.89
N GLU A 97 0.19 -0.86 -9.79
CA GLU A 97 -0.10 -1.51 -8.51
C GLU A 97 1.16 -2.29 -8.13
N ALA A 98 1.55 -2.20 -6.86
CA ALA A 98 2.72 -2.88 -6.35
C ALA A 98 2.53 -3.32 -4.90
N ILE A 99 3.25 -4.36 -4.51
CA ILE A 99 3.29 -4.90 -3.15
C ILE A 99 4.72 -4.92 -2.63
N GLY A 100 4.89 -4.97 -1.31
CA GLY A 100 6.16 -5.38 -0.71
C GLY A 100 6.35 -6.90 -0.83
N ILE A 101 7.59 -7.36 -0.74
CA ILE A 101 7.92 -8.79 -0.71
C ILE A 101 8.65 -9.15 0.58
N ASP A 102 8.57 -10.40 1.02
CA ASP A 102 9.32 -10.87 2.18
C ASP A 102 10.80 -11.14 1.84
N ALA A 103 11.63 -11.28 2.87
CA ALA A 103 13.06 -11.51 2.70
C ALA A 103 13.39 -12.82 1.97
N ARG A 104 12.53 -13.84 2.09
CA ARG A 104 12.73 -15.15 1.43
C ARG A 104 12.49 -15.05 -0.07
N LYS A 105 11.43 -14.35 -0.48
CA LYS A 105 11.12 -14.07 -1.88
C LYS A 105 12.19 -13.20 -2.50
N ALA A 106 12.63 -12.14 -1.80
CA ALA A 106 13.73 -11.29 -2.25
C ALA A 106 15.03 -12.10 -2.45
N GLU A 107 15.40 -12.97 -1.50
CA GLU A 107 16.57 -13.85 -1.61
C GLU A 107 16.45 -14.79 -2.83
N LYS A 108 15.29 -15.45 -3.00
CA LYS A 108 15.03 -16.34 -4.15
C LYS A 108 15.09 -15.61 -5.49
N LEU A 109 14.68 -14.35 -5.54
CA LEU A 109 14.74 -13.50 -6.72
C LEU A 109 16.11 -12.82 -6.93
N GLY A 110 17.02 -12.97 -5.96
CA GLY A 110 18.36 -12.36 -6.02
C GLY A 110 18.37 -10.85 -5.76
N PHE A 111 17.37 -10.32 -5.05
CA PHE A 111 17.32 -8.90 -4.70
C PHE A 111 18.13 -8.65 -3.42
N GLU A 112 19.12 -7.77 -3.48
CA GLU A 112 19.94 -7.41 -2.31
C GLU A 112 19.15 -6.58 -1.27
N ASN A 113 18.19 -5.80 -1.75
CA ASN A 113 17.31 -4.98 -0.92
C ASN A 113 15.91 -5.62 -0.87
N ILE A 114 15.38 -5.80 0.35
CA ILE A 114 14.03 -6.34 0.59
C ILE A 114 12.98 -5.23 0.65
N TYR A 115 13.40 -3.98 0.80
CA TYR A 115 12.53 -2.81 0.93
C TYR A 115 12.37 -2.16 -0.44
N GLY A 116 11.33 -2.51 -1.17
CA GLY A 116 11.07 -2.03 -2.53
C GLY A 116 9.69 -2.47 -2.97
N SER A 117 9.28 -2.01 -4.15
CA SER A 117 7.92 -2.19 -4.65
C SER A 117 7.91 -3.15 -5.83
N TYR A 118 7.34 -4.34 -5.59
CA TYR A 118 7.16 -5.39 -6.58
C TYR A 118 5.91 -5.13 -7.39
N VAL A 119 6.08 -4.81 -8.68
CA VAL A 119 5.00 -4.38 -9.58
C VAL A 119 4.12 -5.57 -9.93
N THR A 120 2.86 -5.52 -9.49
CA THR A 120 1.83 -6.53 -9.77
C THR A 120 0.98 -6.15 -10.98
N ARG A 121 0.82 -4.84 -11.22
CA ARG A 121 0.06 -4.33 -12.36
C ARG A 121 0.66 -3.04 -12.89
N VAL A 122 0.59 -2.87 -14.21
CA VAL A 122 0.88 -1.61 -14.89
C VAL A 122 -0.40 -1.17 -15.56
N ILE A 123 -0.90 0.00 -15.18
CA ILE A 123 -2.17 0.53 -15.67
C ILE A 123 -1.97 0.97 -17.12
N GLU A 124 -2.87 0.58 -18.03
CA GLU A 124 -2.78 0.96 -19.44
C GLU A 124 -2.78 2.49 -19.58
N ASN A 125 -2.03 3.01 -20.58
CA ASN A 125 -1.85 4.44 -20.84
C ASN A 125 -1.23 5.27 -19.68
N SER A 126 -0.78 4.65 -18.59
CA SER A 126 -0.09 5.36 -17.51
C SER A 126 1.35 5.79 -17.85
N THR A 127 1.94 6.64 -17.00
CA THR A 127 3.38 6.95 -17.05
C THR A 127 4.24 5.69 -17.03
N ALA A 128 3.92 4.72 -16.17
CA ALA A 128 4.62 3.43 -16.08
C ALA A 128 4.51 2.61 -17.36
N ALA A 129 3.33 2.55 -17.97
CA ALA A 129 3.13 1.86 -19.24
C ALA A 129 3.97 2.51 -20.36
N HIS A 130 3.93 3.84 -20.47
CA HIS A 130 4.74 4.58 -21.44
C HIS A 130 6.25 4.45 -21.17
N ALA A 131 6.64 4.31 -19.90
CA ALA A 131 7.99 4.03 -19.48
C ALA A 131 8.43 2.59 -19.82
N GLY A 132 7.50 1.70 -20.15
CA GLY A 132 7.77 0.29 -20.40
C GLY A 132 8.12 -0.48 -19.13
N LEU A 133 7.61 -0.03 -17.98
CA LEU A 133 7.56 -0.87 -16.78
C LEU A 133 6.67 -2.08 -17.07
N GLN A 134 6.96 -3.18 -16.40
CA GLN A 134 6.30 -4.45 -16.58
C GLN A 134 5.92 -5.02 -15.21
N PRO A 135 4.88 -5.87 -15.14
CA PRO A 135 4.71 -6.77 -14.00
C PRO A 135 6.02 -7.54 -13.75
N PHE A 136 6.27 -7.90 -12.50
CA PHE A 136 7.53 -8.52 -12.03
C PHE A 136 8.74 -7.56 -11.95
N ASP A 137 8.60 -6.28 -12.33
CA ASP A 137 9.63 -5.29 -11.99
C ASP A 137 9.68 -5.06 -10.48
N TYR A 138 10.88 -4.92 -9.93
CA TYR A 138 11.09 -4.57 -8.53
C TYR A 138 11.72 -3.19 -8.41
N ILE A 139 10.91 -2.18 -8.11
CA ILE A 139 11.38 -0.79 -8.01
C ILE A 139 12.00 -0.57 -6.64
N TYR A 140 13.27 -0.15 -6.63
CA TYR A 140 14.05 0.03 -5.40
C TYR A 140 14.57 1.46 -5.19
N GLY A 141 14.18 2.40 -6.06
CA GLY A 141 14.55 3.80 -5.88
C GLY A 141 14.07 4.72 -6.98
N VAL A 142 14.14 6.02 -6.69
CA VAL A 142 13.86 7.13 -7.61
C VAL A 142 14.97 8.16 -7.44
N ASP A 143 15.65 8.52 -8.53
CA ASP A 143 16.85 9.35 -8.57
C ASP A 143 17.92 8.92 -7.56
N GLU A 144 18.30 9.77 -6.61
CA GLU A 144 19.27 9.46 -5.56
C GLU A 144 18.61 8.78 -4.33
N GLN A 145 17.27 8.78 -4.26
CA GLN A 145 16.51 8.18 -3.16
C GLN A 145 16.37 6.66 -3.35
N ARG A 146 16.46 5.90 -2.26
CA ARG A 146 16.35 4.43 -2.26
C ARG A 146 15.29 3.99 -1.28
N THR A 147 14.52 2.98 -1.66
CA THR A 147 13.53 2.39 -0.77
C THR A 147 14.25 1.62 0.35
N SER A 148 13.81 1.79 1.59
CA SER A 148 14.40 1.24 2.81
C SER A 148 13.33 1.08 3.91
N ASP A 149 13.67 0.51 5.07
CA ASP A 149 12.72 0.19 6.17
C ASP A 149 11.85 1.37 6.64
N ASN A 150 12.31 2.60 6.39
CA ASN A 150 11.63 3.85 6.73
C ASN A 150 11.16 4.68 5.51
N GLN A 151 11.39 4.22 4.29
CA GLN A 151 11.03 4.93 3.06
C GLN A 151 10.54 3.93 2.01
N ASP A 152 9.24 3.94 1.70
CA ASP A 152 8.69 3.18 0.58
C ASP A 152 8.63 4.03 -0.71
N LEU A 153 8.27 3.40 -1.83
CA LEU A 153 8.18 4.08 -3.12
C LEU A 153 7.17 5.23 -3.11
N ILE A 154 6.07 5.10 -2.35
CA ILE A 154 5.04 6.14 -2.28
C ILE A 154 5.63 7.37 -1.57
N ALA A 155 6.26 7.18 -0.42
CA ALA A 155 6.92 8.25 0.33
C ALA A 155 7.98 8.97 -0.51
N ILE A 156 8.79 8.23 -1.28
CA ILE A 156 9.76 8.84 -2.20
C ILE A 156 9.06 9.66 -3.29
N LEU A 157 7.98 9.14 -3.88
CA LEU A 157 7.25 9.85 -4.93
C LEU A 157 6.50 11.08 -4.42
N GLU A 158 6.16 11.17 -3.13
CA GLU A 158 5.50 12.34 -2.52
C GLU A 158 6.39 13.59 -2.48
N ASP A 159 7.72 13.45 -2.60
CA ASP A 159 8.67 14.57 -2.65
C ASP A 159 8.67 15.32 -3.99
N TYR A 160 8.04 14.77 -5.02
CA TYR A 160 8.08 15.29 -6.39
C TYR A 160 6.79 16.03 -6.76
N GLU A 161 6.81 16.76 -7.88
CA GLU A 161 5.62 17.39 -8.48
C GLU A 161 5.24 16.77 -9.84
N PRO A 162 3.94 16.79 -10.22
CA PRO A 162 3.53 16.43 -11.57
C PRO A 162 4.23 17.28 -12.64
N GLY A 163 4.75 16.61 -13.67
CA GLY A 163 5.55 17.20 -14.75
C GLY A 163 7.05 17.10 -14.52
N GLU A 164 7.51 16.71 -13.33
CA GLU A 164 8.92 16.46 -13.07
C GLU A 164 9.39 15.16 -13.74
N GLU A 165 10.63 15.19 -14.24
CA GLU A 165 11.31 14.01 -14.78
C GLU A 165 12.13 13.37 -13.67
N VAL A 166 11.91 12.07 -13.43
CA VAL A 166 12.62 11.28 -12.43
C VAL A 166 13.22 10.03 -13.06
N THR A 167 14.28 9.49 -12.45
CA THR A 167 14.92 8.24 -12.85
C THR A 167 14.48 7.12 -11.92
N LEU A 168 13.66 6.20 -12.41
CA LEU A 168 13.31 4.98 -11.67
C LEU A 168 14.48 3.99 -11.72
N HIS A 169 14.79 3.40 -10.57
CA HIS A 169 15.72 2.29 -10.40
C HIS A 169 14.92 1.03 -10.10
N PHE A 170 15.06 0.00 -10.92
CA PHE A 170 14.31 -1.24 -10.76
C PHE A 170 15.10 -2.46 -11.20
N VAL A 171 14.76 -3.63 -10.65
CA VAL A 171 15.30 -4.91 -11.08
C VAL A 171 14.29 -5.59 -11.99
N ARG A 172 14.76 -6.11 -13.13
CA ARG A 172 13.98 -6.95 -14.04
C ARG A 172 14.80 -8.18 -14.40
N ASN A 173 14.25 -9.37 -14.18
CA ASN A 173 14.93 -10.65 -14.43
C ASN A 173 16.31 -10.75 -13.73
N GLY A 174 16.43 -10.17 -12.54
CA GLY A 174 17.69 -10.14 -11.77
C GLY A 174 18.71 -9.10 -12.23
N GLU A 175 18.42 -8.32 -13.28
CA GLU A 175 19.29 -7.26 -13.77
C GLU A 175 18.80 -5.88 -13.28
N GLU A 176 19.73 -5.06 -12.80
CA GLU A 176 19.44 -3.67 -12.46
C GLU A 176 19.24 -2.82 -13.72
N ASN A 177 18.16 -2.07 -13.73
CA ASN A 177 17.72 -1.24 -14.83
C ASN A 177 17.38 0.17 -14.33
N THR A 178 17.45 1.14 -15.25
CA THR A 178 17.00 2.51 -14.99
C THR A 178 16.09 3.01 -16.08
N LYS A 179 15.09 3.82 -15.71
CA LYS A 179 14.17 4.44 -16.67
C LYS A 179 13.83 5.86 -16.27
N ARG A 180 14.03 6.81 -17.19
CA ARG A 180 13.54 8.18 -17.01
C ARG A 180 12.06 8.25 -17.35
N VAL A 181 11.28 8.86 -16.47
CA VAL A 181 9.83 9.00 -16.60
C VAL A 181 9.42 10.41 -16.20
N VAL A 182 8.41 10.95 -16.87
CA VAL A 182 7.79 12.22 -16.48
C VAL A 182 6.56 11.90 -15.64
N LEU A 183 6.57 12.30 -14.37
CA LEU A 183 5.48 12.04 -13.44
C LEU A 183 4.25 12.82 -13.89
N GLN A 184 3.08 12.18 -13.85
CA GLN A 184 1.82 12.82 -14.26
C GLN A 184 0.86 12.84 -13.07
N SER A 185 -0.07 13.80 -13.10
CA SER A 185 -1.28 13.67 -12.29
C SER A 185 -2.19 12.66 -12.95
N PRO A 186 -2.90 11.82 -12.18
CA PRO A 186 -3.84 10.87 -12.76
C PRO A 186 -4.92 11.66 -13.50
N ALA A 187 -5.19 11.33 -14.77
CA ALA A 187 -6.44 11.79 -15.37
C ALA A 187 -7.59 11.07 -14.65
N LEU A 188 -8.70 11.76 -14.40
CA LEU A 188 -9.90 11.15 -13.80
C LEU A 188 -10.40 9.96 -14.65
N GLU A 189 -10.13 9.97 -15.96
CA GLU A 189 -10.45 8.88 -16.89
C GLU A 189 -9.51 7.67 -16.74
N ASP A 190 -8.24 7.86 -16.35
CA ASP A 190 -7.26 6.78 -16.15
C ASP A 190 -7.54 5.95 -14.88
N LEU A 191 -8.34 6.50 -13.96
CA LEU A 191 -8.74 5.84 -12.71
C LEU A 191 -10.07 5.07 -12.82
N GLU A 192 -10.86 5.31 -13.88
CA GLU A 192 -12.24 4.82 -13.98
C GLU A 192 -12.39 3.47 -14.75
N GLU A 193 -11.37 2.97 -15.48
CA GLU A 193 -11.54 1.72 -16.27
C GLU A 193 -10.34 0.75 -16.23
N GLU A 194 -10.50 -0.38 -15.52
CA GLU A 194 -10.42 -1.76 -16.04
C GLU A 194 -10.60 -2.77 -14.88
N SER A 195 -11.67 -2.59 -14.10
CA SER A 195 -12.32 -3.74 -13.46
C SER A 195 -13.55 -4.05 -14.30
N GLY A 196 -13.35 -4.73 -15.44
CA GLY A 196 -14.46 -5.29 -16.20
C GLY A 196 -15.37 -6.14 -15.28
N PRO A 197 -16.62 -6.39 -15.69
CA PRO A 197 -17.54 -7.25 -14.92
C PRO A 197 -16.83 -8.54 -14.51
N ARG A 198 -17.06 -9.04 -13.28
CA ARG A 198 -16.35 -10.22 -12.70
C ARG A 198 -16.29 -11.47 -13.61
N GLY A 199 -17.16 -11.57 -14.62
CA GLY A 199 -17.19 -12.64 -15.64
C GLY A 199 -16.27 -12.45 -16.87
N GLN A 200 -15.65 -11.29 -17.07
CA GLN A 200 -14.83 -11.02 -18.28
C GLN A 200 -13.32 -11.06 -18.04
N ARG A 201 -12.88 -11.46 -16.85
CA ARG A 201 -11.44 -11.58 -16.54
C ARG A 201 -10.89 -12.87 -17.11
N ALA A 202 -9.63 -12.86 -17.55
CA ALA A 202 -8.95 -14.07 -17.94
C ALA A 202 -8.84 -15.00 -16.73
N PHE A 203 -9.17 -16.28 -16.95
CA PHE A 203 -9.22 -17.27 -15.89
C PHE A 203 -8.46 -18.51 -16.32
N LEU A 204 -7.31 -18.76 -15.66
CA LEU A 204 -6.55 -19.98 -15.88
C LEU A 204 -7.35 -21.21 -15.39
N GLY A 205 -8.18 -21.03 -14.36
CA GLY A 205 -8.96 -22.08 -13.72
C GLY A 205 -8.15 -23.02 -12.86
N VAL A 206 -7.42 -22.42 -11.92
CA VAL A 206 -6.69 -23.12 -10.87
C VAL A 206 -7.04 -22.53 -9.51
N SER A 207 -7.06 -23.37 -8.48
CA SER A 207 -7.18 -22.98 -7.07
C SER A 207 -5.97 -23.47 -6.28
N PRO A 208 -5.63 -22.87 -5.12
CA PRO A 208 -4.57 -23.38 -4.26
C PRO A 208 -4.87 -24.82 -3.82
N ALA A 209 -3.90 -25.72 -3.95
CA ALA A 209 -4.06 -27.10 -3.47
C ALA A 209 -4.12 -27.16 -1.94
N ARG A 210 -5.07 -27.90 -1.38
CA ARG A 210 -5.35 -27.92 0.08
C ARG A 210 -4.21 -28.50 0.94
N HIS A 211 -3.19 -29.15 0.36
CA HIS A 211 -2.20 -29.97 1.09
C HIS A 211 -0.73 -29.79 0.66
N ALA A 212 -0.39 -28.71 -0.04
CA ALA A 212 0.93 -28.59 -0.65
C ALA A 212 1.65 -27.30 -0.24
N GLU A 213 1.80 -27.09 1.07
CA GLU A 213 2.87 -26.25 1.60
C GLU A 213 4.09 -27.15 1.83
N ASN A 214 4.89 -27.36 0.79
CA ASN A 214 6.29 -27.68 0.99
C ASN A 214 7.07 -26.37 0.81
N ASP A 215 7.47 -25.74 1.92
CA ASP A 215 8.20 -24.46 1.94
C ASP A 215 9.51 -24.49 1.12
N GLU A 216 10.04 -25.69 0.80
CA GLU A 216 11.23 -25.88 -0.02
C GLU A 216 10.94 -26.02 -1.52
N ALA A 217 9.70 -26.30 -1.93
CA ALA A 217 9.33 -26.44 -3.34
C ALA A 217 9.27 -25.04 -4.00
N ILE A 218 9.91 -24.90 -5.15
CA ILE A 218 9.79 -23.70 -5.98
C ILE A 218 8.54 -23.86 -6.82
N GLY A 219 7.53 -23.01 -6.60
CA GLY A 219 6.28 -23.01 -7.37
C GLY A 219 5.02 -23.03 -6.52
N VAL A 220 3.88 -22.98 -7.20
CA VAL A 220 2.55 -22.97 -6.60
C VAL A 220 1.83 -24.27 -6.91
N ALA A 221 1.47 -25.01 -5.87
CA ALA A 221 0.66 -26.21 -6.01
C ALA A 221 -0.81 -25.89 -6.24
N ILE A 222 -1.42 -26.55 -7.23
CA ILE A 222 -2.77 -26.22 -7.70
C ILE A 222 -3.73 -27.42 -7.69
N GLU A 223 -5.02 -27.09 -7.62
CA GLU A 223 -6.15 -27.91 -8.03
C GLU A 223 -6.73 -27.30 -9.31
N VAL A 224 -7.18 -28.14 -10.25
CA VAL A 224 -7.65 -27.72 -11.57
C VAL A 224 -9.17 -27.61 -11.58
N VAL A 225 -9.67 -26.46 -12.02
CA VAL A 225 -11.10 -26.26 -12.27
C VAL A 225 -11.47 -26.95 -13.58
N ASN A 226 -12.61 -27.65 -13.61
CA ASN A 226 -13.08 -28.32 -14.82
C ASN A 226 -13.38 -27.31 -15.94
N HIS A 227 -13.22 -27.73 -17.20
CA HIS A 227 -13.48 -26.95 -18.41
C HIS A 227 -12.62 -25.66 -18.56
N SER A 228 -11.62 -25.50 -17.70
CA SER A 228 -10.73 -24.36 -17.69
C SER A 228 -9.61 -24.43 -18.72
N THR A 229 -8.93 -23.29 -18.94
CA THR A 229 -7.67 -23.23 -19.68
C THR A 229 -6.62 -24.18 -19.08
N ALA A 230 -6.52 -24.31 -17.75
CA ALA A 230 -5.56 -25.19 -17.10
C ALA A 230 -5.82 -26.66 -17.43
N GLN A 231 -7.08 -27.09 -17.44
CA GLN A 231 -7.45 -28.45 -17.84
C GLN A 231 -7.09 -28.72 -19.30
N GLU A 232 -7.37 -27.76 -20.20
CA GLU A 232 -7.03 -27.87 -21.63
C GLU A 232 -5.52 -27.92 -21.89
N LEU A 233 -4.74 -27.22 -21.07
CA LEU A 233 -3.28 -27.29 -21.06
C LEU A 233 -2.74 -28.64 -20.55
N GLY A 234 -3.61 -29.46 -19.93
CA GLY A 234 -3.28 -30.76 -19.38
C GLY A 234 -2.73 -30.73 -17.96
N LEU A 235 -2.91 -29.62 -17.22
CA LEU A 235 -2.64 -29.57 -15.79
C LEU A 235 -3.57 -30.55 -15.04
N GLN A 236 -3.11 -31.02 -13.89
CA GLN A 236 -3.79 -31.96 -13.01
C GLN A 236 -3.66 -31.49 -11.56
N ASP A 237 -4.59 -31.94 -10.72
CA ASP A 237 -4.54 -31.68 -9.28
C ASP A 237 -3.20 -32.16 -8.69
N GLY A 238 -2.59 -31.30 -7.89
CA GLY A 238 -1.28 -31.54 -7.28
C GLY A 238 -0.08 -31.17 -8.15
N ASP A 239 -0.30 -30.67 -9.38
CA ASP A 239 0.78 -30.05 -10.16
C ASP A 239 1.32 -28.81 -9.45
N ILE A 240 2.62 -28.55 -9.63
CA ILE A 240 3.29 -27.35 -9.10
C ILE A 240 3.64 -26.43 -10.27
N ILE A 241 2.91 -25.33 -10.44
CA ILE A 241 3.23 -24.32 -11.45
C ILE A 241 4.51 -23.60 -11.06
N THR A 242 5.49 -23.60 -11.97
CA THR A 242 6.83 -23.01 -11.74
C THR A 242 7.09 -21.79 -12.59
N GLY A 243 6.31 -21.58 -13.66
CA GLY A 243 6.46 -20.44 -14.55
C GLY A 243 5.23 -20.15 -15.38
N ILE A 244 5.01 -18.87 -15.67
CA ILE A 244 3.98 -18.41 -16.61
C ILE A 244 4.60 -17.34 -17.52
N ASN A 245 4.47 -17.52 -18.84
CA ASN A 245 5.01 -16.61 -19.86
C ASN A 245 6.49 -16.26 -19.66
N GLY A 246 7.29 -17.20 -19.14
CA GLY A 246 8.71 -17.00 -18.85
C GLY A 246 9.02 -16.34 -17.50
N HIS A 247 8.02 -15.87 -16.75
CA HIS A 247 8.20 -15.39 -15.38
C HIS A 247 8.18 -16.55 -14.40
N ALA A 248 9.12 -16.56 -13.46
CA ALA A 248 9.15 -17.53 -12.38
C ALA A 248 7.97 -17.30 -11.43
N ILE A 249 7.28 -18.38 -11.08
CA ILE A 249 6.18 -18.35 -10.11
C ILE A 249 6.71 -18.98 -8.82
N LEU A 250 6.81 -18.18 -7.75
CA LEU A 250 7.28 -18.64 -6.44
C LEU A 250 6.12 -18.81 -5.45
N ASP A 251 5.09 -17.96 -5.57
CA ASP A 251 3.92 -17.95 -4.70
C ASP A 251 2.65 -17.56 -5.46
N TRP A 252 1.52 -17.55 -4.74
CA TRP A 252 0.21 -17.24 -5.31
C TRP A 252 0.10 -15.80 -5.84
N ASP A 253 0.86 -14.86 -5.25
CA ASP A 253 0.90 -13.48 -5.70
C ASP A 253 1.57 -13.37 -7.07
N ASP A 254 2.63 -14.14 -7.32
CA ASP A 254 3.27 -14.24 -8.64
C ASP A 254 2.33 -14.83 -9.68
N LEU A 255 1.63 -15.91 -9.33
CA LEU A 255 0.66 -16.55 -10.23
C LEU A 255 -0.45 -15.55 -10.62
N THR A 256 -0.98 -14.82 -9.63
CA THR A 256 -1.99 -13.81 -9.85
C THR A 256 -1.46 -12.65 -10.69
N THR A 257 -0.24 -12.20 -10.42
CA THR A 257 0.47 -11.15 -11.17
C THR A 257 0.64 -11.52 -12.64
N ALA A 258 1.06 -12.76 -12.92
CA ALA A 258 1.24 -13.26 -14.28
C ALA A 258 -0.07 -13.31 -15.09
N ILE A 259 -1.20 -13.53 -14.43
CA ILE A 259 -2.51 -13.68 -15.07
C ILE A 259 -3.25 -12.36 -15.21
N THR A 260 -3.09 -11.43 -14.25
CA THR A 260 -3.91 -10.21 -14.12
C THR A 260 -3.90 -9.32 -15.37
N ASN A 261 -2.82 -9.31 -16.14
CA ASN A 261 -2.69 -8.51 -17.35
C ASN A 261 -3.00 -9.28 -18.64
N ILE A 262 -3.38 -10.56 -18.53
CA ILE A 262 -3.79 -11.36 -19.69
C ILE A 262 -5.29 -11.12 -19.92
N LYS A 263 -5.68 -10.81 -21.15
CA LYS A 263 -7.09 -10.68 -21.57
C LYS A 263 -7.59 -12.01 -22.15
N PRO A 264 -8.90 -12.34 -22.04
CA PRO A 264 -9.47 -13.50 -22.72
C PRO A 264 -9.11 -13.53 -24.21
N GLY A 265 -8.81 -14.71 -24.74
CA GLY A 265 -8.35 -14.90 -26.12
C GLY A 265 -6.84 -14.73 -26.33
N GLN A 266 -6.09 -14.18 -25.36
CA GLN A 266 -4.63 -14.10 -25.44
C GLN A 266 -3.97 -15.45 -25.14
N ARG A 267 -2.73 -15.62 -25.63
CA ARG A 267 -1.96 -16.85 -25.40
C ARG A 267 -1.30 -16.83 -24.03
N ILE A 268 -1.21 -18.02 -23.43
CA ILE A 268 -0.46 -18.27 -22.20
C ILE A 268 0.47 -19.46 -22.40
N GLU A 269 1.70 -19.34 -21.92
CA GLU A 269 2.62 -20.45 -21.69
C GLU A 269 2.69 -20.75 -20.20
N VAL A 270 2.49 -22.01 -19.81
CA VAL A 270 2.59 -22.45 -18.42
C VAL A 270 3.64 -23.54 -18.33
N THR A 271 4.56 -23.40 -17.38
CA THR A 271 5.50 -24.44 -16.99
C THR A 271 5.15 -24.95 -15.59
N TRP A 272 5.18 -26.27 -15.42
CA TRP A 272 4.87 -26.90 -14.14
C TRP A 272 5.72 -28.14 -13.91
N ASN A 273 5.73 -28.61 -12.68
CA ASN A 273 6.37 -29.84 -12.26
C ASN A 273 5.31 -30.84 -11.82
N ARG A 274 5.38 -32.06 -12.38
CA ARG A 274 4.57 -33.20 -11.97
C ARG A 274 5.50 -34.33 -11.58
N ASN A 275 5.47 -34.73 -10.30
CA ASN A 275 6.29 -35.84 -9.78
C ASN A 275 7.80 -35.70 -10.08
N GLY A 276 8.33 -34.48 -10.05
CA GLY A 276 9.73 -34.17 -10.34
C GLY A 276 10.06 -33.98 -11.82
N GLN A 277 9.10 -34.15 -12.73
CA GLN A 277 9.29 -33.94 -14.17
C GLN A 277 8.75 -32.59 -14.62
N PRO A 278 9.54 -31.77 -15.34
CA PRO A 278 9.08 -30.51 -15.88
C PRO A 278 8.18 -30.73 -17.10
N HIS A 279 7.12 -29.95 -17.17
CA HIS A 279 6.16 -29.89 -18.27
C HIS A 279 5.97 -28.44 -18.73
N THR A 280 5.62 -28.28 -19.99
CA THR A 280 5.31 -26.97 -20.58
C THR A 280 4.19 -27.13 -21.59
N ALA A 281 3.20 -26.25 -21.53
CA ALA A 281 2.12 -26.20 -22.50
C ALA A 281 1.75 -24.75 -22.82
N ASN A 282 1.20 -24.58 -24.02
CA ASN A 282 0.76 -23.30 -24.53
C ASN A 282 -0.73 -23.39 -24.87
N GLY A 283 -1.50 -22.37 -24.53
CA GLY A 283 -2.95 -22.36 -24.69
C GLY A 283 -3.51 -20.96 -24.85
N THR A 284 -4.83 -20.85 -24.81
CA THR A 284 -5.56 -19.59 -24.90
C THR A 284 -6.34 -19.38 -23.61
N MET A 285 -6.23 -18.18 -23.04
CA MET A 285 -6.96 -17.82 -21.83
C MET A 285 -8.44 -17.67 -22.13
N LYS A 286 -9.29 -18.36 -21.36
CA LYS A 286 -10.74 -18.19 -21.39
C LYS A 286 -11.18 -17.07 -20.44
N ALA A 287 -12.37 -16.53 -20.69
CA ALA A 287 -13.02 -15.69 -19.69
C ALA A 287 -13.56 -16.56 -18.55
N SER A 288 -13.59 -16.03 -17.32
CA SER A 288 -14.19 -16.74 -16.18
C SER A 288 -15.63 -17.17 -16.45
N GLU A 289 -16.44 -16.30 -17.08
CA GLU A 289 -17.82 -16.60 -17.46
C GLU A 289 -17.94 -17.77 -18.45
N GLU A 290 -17.01 -17.91 -19.40
CA GLU A 290 -17.04 -19.02 -20.37
C GLU A 290 -16.81 -20.37 -19.69
N VAL A 291 -16.00 -20.40 -18.63
CA VAL A 291 -15.74 -21.61 -17.83
C VAL A 291 -16.99 -21.99 -17.02
N TYR A 292 -17.64 -21.02 -16.37
CA TYR A 292 -18.85 -21.27 -15.59
C TYR A 292 -20.10 -21.58 -16.46
N LEU A 293 -20.24 -20.96 -17.63
CA LEU A 293 -21.36 -21.23 -18.56
C LEU A 293 -21.28 -22.61 -19.23
N ASP A 294 -20.07 -23.16 -19.44
CA ASP A 294 -19.91 -24.53 -19.94
C ASP A 294 -20.32 -25.57 -18.88
N GLU A 295 -20.08 -25.30 -17.59
CA GLU A 295 -20.62 -26.12 -16.49
C GLU A 295 -22.15 -26.05 -16.44
N GLU A 296 -22.75 -24.87 -16.63
CA GLU A 296 -24.20 -24.67 -16.62
C GLU A 296 -24.90 -25.39 -17.80
N LYS A 297 -24.32 -25.39 -19.01
CA LYS A 297 -24.84 -26.13 -20.18
C LYS A 297 -24.77 -27.66 -20.04
N LEU A 298 -23.81 -28.16 -19.26
CA LEU A 298 -23.74 -29.59 -18.90
C LEU A 298 -24.85 -29.96 -17.91
N LEU A 299 -25.24 -29.02 -17.04
CA LEU A 299 -26.36 -29.16 -16.11
C LEU A 299 -27.73 -29.06 -16.80
N GLU A 300 -27.88 -28.31 -17.91
CA GLU A 300 -29.13 -28.24 -18.70
C GLU A 300 -29.60 -29.58 -19.29
N HIS A 301 -28.70 -30.57 -19.46
CA HIS A 301 -29.04 -31.91 -19.95
C HIS A 301 -29.24 -32.94 -18.84
N ALA A 302 -29.07 -32.55 -17.57
CA ALA A 302 -29.46 -33.36 -16.44
C ALA A 302 -30.98 -33.25 -16.23
N PRO A 303 -31.71 -34.35 -15.95
CA PRO A 303 -33.15 -34.28 -15.75
C PRO A 303 -33.48 -33.33 -14.59
N LEU A 304 -34.25 -32.28 -14.91
CA LEU A 304 -34.75 -31.29 -13.96
C LEU A 304 -35.51 -31.98 -12.81
N GLN A 305 -34.87 -32.03 -11.65
CA GLN A 305 -35.56 -32.08 -10.37
C GLN A 305 -35.66 -30.64 -9.86
N GLN A 306 -36.82 -30.34 -9.27
CA GLN A 306 -37.26 -29.05 -8.76
C GLN A 306 -36.16 -28.20 -8.11
N GLU A 307 -36.20 -26.89 -8.39
CA GLU A 307 -35.36 -25.82 -7.81
C GLU A 307 -35.09 -26.02 -6.30
N ASP A 308 -33.91 -26.52 -5.97
CA ASP A 308 -33.26 -26.31 -4.68
C ASP A 308 -32.12 -25.33 -4.93
N MET A 309 -32.04 -24.27 -4.11
CA MET A 309 -30.88 -23.38 -4.09
C MET A 309 -29.60 -24.21 -3.94
N ASP A 310 -28.68 -24.10 -4.89
CA ASP A 310 -27.32 -24.63 -4.72
C ASP A 310 -26.58 -23.76 -3.68
N ILE A 311 -26.87 -24.03 -2.41
CA ILE A 311 -26.07 -23.58 -1.28
C ILE A 311 -24.75 -24.36 -1.41
N GLU A 312 -23.67 -23.66 -1.69
CA GLU A 312 -22.34 -24.25 -1.55
C GLU A 312 -22.07 -24.43 -0.06
N ILE A 313 -22.28 -25.65 0.42
CA ILE A 313 -22.08 -26.05 1.80
C ILE A 313 -20.67 -26.64 1.89
N ASP A 314 -19.74 -25.94 2.53
CA ASP A 314 -18.48 -26.55 2.94
C ASP A 314 -18.76 -27.44 4.17
N GLU A 315 -18.96 -28.74 3.93
CA GLU A 315 -19.21 -29.74 4.97
C GLU A 315 -17.93 -30.19 5.69
N ASP A 316 -16.76 -29.91 5.12
CA ASP A 316 -15.49 -30.43 5.59
C ASP A 316 -14.83 -29.52 6.63
N ASN A 317 -14.98 -28.20 6.48
CA ASN A 317 -14.33 -27.22 7.35
C ASN A 317 -15.29 -26.50 8.29
N ALA A 318 -14.85 -26.31 9.53
CA ALA A 318 -15.54 -25.50 10.51
C ALA A 318 -15.72 -24.05 10.04
N PHE A 319 -16.95 -23.54 10.14
CA PHE A 319 -17.26 -22.16 9.85
C PHE A 319 -17.53 -21.36 11.14
N LEU A 320 -16.71 -20.33 11.35
CA LEU A 320 -16.89 -19.40 12.46
C LEU A 320 -17.94 -18.32 12.15
N GLY A 321 -17.95 -17.79 10.92
CA GLY A 321 -18.89 -16.76 10.48
C GLY A 321 -18.50 -15.33 10.83
N VAL A 322 -17.25 -14.98 10.53
CA VAL A 322 -16.70 -13.62 10.67
C VAL A 322 -16.11 -13.16 9.34
N TYR A 323 -16.25 -11.87 9.05
CA TYR A 323 -15.38 -11.18 8.10
C TYR A 323 -14.11 -10.77 8.84
N ILE A 324 -12.95 -10.98 8.21
CA ILE A 324 -11.66 -10.65 8.79
C ILE A 324 -10.96 -9.57 7.98
N ALA A 325 -10.28 -8.67 8.68
CA ALA A 325 -9.27 -7.78 8.14
C ALA A 325 -7.88 -8.24 8.61
N GLN A 326 -6.90 -8.16 7.71
CA GLN A 326 -5.50 -8.34 8.07
C GLN A 326 -4.97 -7.03 8.64
N ILE A 327 -4.11 -7.11 9.65
CA ILE A 327 -3.43 -5.95 10.20
C ILE A 327 -1.92 -6.12 10.07
N THR A 328 -1.20 -5.01 9.89
CA THR A 328 0.26 -5.03 9.84
C THR A 328 0.84 -5.28 11.23
N LYS A 329 2.10 -5.77 11.30
CA LYS A 329 2.83 -5.97 12.57
C LYS A 329 2.92 -4.66 13.36
N GLU A 330 3.11 -3.54 12.66
CA GLU A 330 3.16 -2.21 13.25
C GLU A 330 1.81 -1.79 13.86
N LYS A 331 0.70 -1.97 13.12
CA LYS A 331 -0.65 -1.68 13.63
C LYS A 331 -0.97 -2.52 14.86
N ALA A 332 -0.66 -3.81 14.82
CA ALA A 332 -0.83 -4.70 15.97
C ALA A 332 -0.05 -4.21 17.21
N ARG A 333 1.20 -3.75 17.02
CA ARG A 333 2.01 -3.15 18.09
C ARG A 333 1.38 -1.85 18.63
N LYS A 334 0.91 -0.96 17.76
CA LYS A 334 0.22 0.29 18.14
C LYS A 334 -1.08 0.01 18.92
N LEU A 335 -1.79 -1.06 18.58
CA LEU A 335 -2.99 -1.53 19.28
C LEU A 335 -2.69 -2.31 20.58
N GLY A 336 -1.42 -2.56 20.90
CA GLY A 336 -1.00 -3.28 22.10
C GLY A 336 -1.23 -4.79 22.04
N PHE A 337 -1.26 -5.37 20.85
CA PHE A 337 -1.37 -6.82 20.68
C PHE A 337 0.01 -7.48 20.77
N ASP A 338 0.20 -8.37 21.74
CA ASP A 338 1.47 -9.11 21.90
C ASP A 338 1.78 -10.03 20.71
N ASN A 339 0.74 -10.52 20.04
CA ASN A 339 0.84 -11.39 18.87
C ASN A 339 0.33 -10.62 17.65
N PRO A 340 1.19 -10.30 16.66
CA PRO A 340 0.77 -9.54 15.47
C PRO A 340 0.11 -10.40 14.39
N TYR A 341 0.02 -11.72 14.56
CA TYR A 341 -0.40 -12.66 13.51
C TYR A 341 -1.87 -13.10 13.60
N GLY A 342 -2.62 -12.60 14.58
CA GLY A 342 -4.07 -12.81 14.68
C GLY A 342 -4.87 -12.11 13.58
N SER A 343 -6.19 -12.26 13.63
CA SER A 343 -7.12 -11.71 12.64
C SER A 343 -8.08 -10.74 13.31
N LEU A 344 -8.20 -9.52 12.76
CA LEU A 344 -9.16 -8.53 13.22
C LEU A 344 -10.53 -8.84 12.62
N VAL A 345 -11.57 -8.92 13.43
CA VAL A 345 -12.94 -9.12 12.97
C VAL A 345 -13.47 -7.78 12.43
N SER A 346 -13.70 -7.72 11.11
CA SER A 346 -14.31 -6.56 10.45
C SER A 346 -15.83 -6.63 10.37
N GLY A 347 -16.40 -7.80 10.65
CA GLY A 347 -17.84 -7.98 10.74
C GLY A 347 -18.21 -9.39 11.18
N VAL A 348 -19.44 -9.56 11.63
CA VAL A 348 -19.97 -10.84 12.10
C VAL A 348 -21.21 -11.20 11.29
N ILE A 349 -21.22 -12.40 10.73
CA ILE A 349 -22.34 -12.88 9.91
C ILE A 349 -23.49 -13.24 10.84
N LYS A 350 -24.68 -12.69 10.61
CA LYS A 350 -25.85 -12.96 11.46
C LYS A 350 -26.19 -14.44 11.51
N ASN A 351 -26.65 -14.90 12.68
CA ASN A 351 -27.00 -16.29 12.98
C ASN A 351 -25.84 -17.29 12.89
N SER A 352 -24.60 -16.84 12.67
CA SER A 352 -23.41 -17.68 12.64
C SER A 352 -22.98 -18.16 14.04
N ALA A 353 -21.97 -19.02 14.09
CA ALA A 353 -21.36 -19.45 15.36
C ALA A 353 -20.76 -18.27 16.13
N ALA A 354 -20.09 -17.36 15.43
CA ALA A 354 -19.53 -16.14 15.99
C ALA A 354 -20.60 -15.21 16.57
N ASP A 355 -21.70 -14.98 15.84
CA ASP A 355 -22.82 -14.15 16.30
C ASP A 355 -23.46 -14.73 17.56
N LYS A 356 -23.78 -16.03 17.54
CA LYS A 356 -24.34 -16.74 18.69
C LYS A 356 -23.40 -16.75 19.91
N ALA A 357 -22.10 -16.75 19.67
CA ALA A 357 -21.07 -16.66 20.70
C ALA A 357 -20.87 -15.22 21.21
N GLY A 358 -21.41 -14.21 20.52
CA GLY A 358 -21.23 -12.80 20.87
C GLY A 358 -19.85 -12.26 20.52
N LEU A 359 -19.18 -12.81 19.50
CA LEU A 359 -18.08 -12.13 18.83
C LEU A 359 -18.60 -10.86 18.17
N GLN A 360 -17.74 -9.85 18.06
CA GLN A 360 -18.08 -8.51 17.62
C GLN A 360 -17.02 -7.97 16.65
N THR A 361 -17.40 -6.98 15.85
CA THR A 361 -16.43 -6.14 15.13
C THR A 361 -15.37 -5.61 16.11
N PHE A 362 -14.12 -5.51 15.66
CA PHE A 362 -12.91 -5.22 16.45
C PHE A 362 -12.45 -6.28 17.45
N ASP A 363 -13.05 -7.46 17.48
CA ASP A 363 -12.39 -8.59 18.15
C ASP A 363 -11.13 -8.97 17.39
N TYR A 364 -10.02 -9.08 18.10
CA TYR A 364 -8.77 -9.56 17.52
C TYR A 364 -8.54 -11.02 17.92
N ILE A 365 -8.87 -11.95 17.02
CA ILE A 365 -8.78 -13.38 17.26
C ILE A 365 -7.32 -13.83 17.07
N PHE A 366 -6.73 -14.39 18.12
CA PHE A 366 -5.33 -14.84 18.10
C PHE A 366 -5.16 -16.34 18.31
N GLY A 367 -6.26 -17.10 18.46
CA GLY A 367 -6.19 -18.56 18.55
C GLY A 367 -7.53 -19.24 18.76
N VAL A 368 -7.52 -20.56 18.63
CA VAL A 368 -8.63 -21.47 18.90
C VAL A 368 -8.07 -22.67 19.66
N ASP A 369 -8.65 -22.99 20.82
CA ASP A 369 -8.17 -23.98 21.80
C ASP A 369 -6.66 -23.87 22.09
N GLU A 370 -5.86 -24.88 21.76
CA GLU A 370 -4.40 -24.87 21.88
C GLU A 370 -3.67 -24.18 20.72
N TYR A 371 -4.32 -23.98 19.57
CA TYR A 371 -3.71 -23.42 18.37
C TYR A 371 -3.66 -21.89 18.44
N ARG A 372 -2.52 -21.31 18.04
CA ARG A 372 -2.28 -19.86 18.11
C ARG A 372 -1.88 -19.35 16.74
N ALA A 373 -2.37 -18.15 16.42
CA ALA A 373 -2.01 -17.52 15.17
C ALA A 373 -0.51 -17.18 15.16
N GLY A 374 0.14 -17.37 14.02
CA GLY A 374 1.57 -17.18 13.81
C GLY A 374 1.87 -16.85 12.35
N GLU A 375 3.13 -16.55 12.04
CA GLU A 375 3.57 -16.11 10.71
C GLU A 375 3.10 -17.03 9.57
N ASN A 376 3.12 -18.34 9.81
CA ASN A 376 2.69 -19.38 8.87
C ASN A 376 1.37 -20.06 9.27
N GLN A 377 0.63 -19.52 10.24
CA GLN A 377 -0.62 -20.12 10.73
C GLN A 377 -1.63 -19.03 11.04
N ARG A 378 -2.51 -18.74 10.08
CA ARG A 378 -3.58 -17.75 10.24
C ARG A 378 -4.87 -18.41 10.72
N LEU A 379 -5.86 -17.61 11.15
CA LEU A 379 -7.13 -18.11 11.67
C LEU A 379 -7.80 -19.12 10.73
N GLY A 380 -7.85 -18.85 9.42
CA GLY A 380 -8.40 -19.79 8.44
C GLY A 380 -7.73 -21.17 8.48
N GLY A 381 -6.38 -21.20 8.54
CA GLY A 381 -5.61 -22.45 8.65
C GLY A 381 -5.72 -23.14 10.03
N ILE A 382 -6.10 -22.42 11.08
CA ILE A 382 -6.46 -23.04 12.37
C ILE A 382 -7.83 -23.73 12.25
N LEU A 383 -8.78 -23.10 11.56
CA LEU A 383 -10.15 -23.61 11.42
C LEU A 383 -10.23 -24.90 10.59
N THR A 384 -9.30 -25.15 9.65
CA THR A 384 -9.24 -26.43 8.88
C THR A 384 -8.99 -27.66 9.75
N ARG A 385 -8.61 -27.47 11.02
CA ARG A 385 -8.43 -28.55 12.01
C ARG A 385 -9.74 -29.01 12.64
N TYR A 386 -10.81 -28.26 12.41
CA TYR A 386 -12.11 -28.46 13.03
C TYR A 386 -13.14 -28.77 11.95
N ARG A 387 -14.13 -29.58 12.33
CA ARG A 387 -15.30 -29.87 11.50
C ARG A 387 -16.50 -29.02 11.94
N PRO A 388 -17.49 -28.82 11.06
CA PRO A 388 -18.79 -28.31 11.48
C PRO A 388 -19.36 -29.10 12.67
N GLY A 389 -19.94 -28.39 13.64
CA GLY A 389 -20.45 -28.98 14.88
C GLY A 389 -19.39 -29.24 15.96
N ALA A 390 -18.10 -29.05 15.68
CA ALA A 390 -17.06 -29.15 16.70
C ALA A 390 -17.19 -28.00 17.72
N LYS A 391 -16.98 -28.33 18.99
CA LYS A 391 -16.89 -27.33 20.07
C LYS A 391 -15.45 -26.87 20.21
N ALA A 392 -15.26 -25.57 20.34
CA ALA A 392 -13.95 -24.97 20.52
C ALA A 392 -14.01 -23.69 21.35
N THR A 393 -12.86 -23.32 21.90
CA THR A 393 -12.64 -22.10 22.66
C THR A 393 -11.91 -21.08 21.77
N VAL A 394 -12.58 -20.03 21.32
CA VAL A 394 -11.94 -18.95 20.56
C VAL A 394 -11.30 -17.96 21.52
N HIS A 395 -10.01 -17.67 21.31
CA HIS A 395 -9.23 -16.71 22.08
C HIS A 395 -9.08 -15.40 21.31
N PHE A 396 -9.48 -14.28 21.92
CA PHE A 396 -9.48 -12.98 21.26
C PHE A 396 -9.16 -11.84 22.22
N VAL A 397 -8.80 -10.69 21.68
CA VAL A 397 -8.66 -9.43 22.43
C VAL A 397 -9.84 -8.53 22.07
N ARG A 398 -10.52 -8.02 23.09
CA ARG A 398 -11.57 -7.00 22.93
C ARG A 398 -11.25 -5.81 23.81
N LYS A 399 -11.13 -4.62 23.20
CA LYS A 399 -10.78 -3.37 23.90
C LYS A 399 -9.53 -3.54 24.80
N GLY A 400 -8.49 -4.16 24.24
CA GLY A 400 -7.23 -4.45 24.93
C GLY A 400 -7.25 -5.64 25.91
N ASN A 401 -8.41 -6.19 26.24
CA ASN A 401 -8.51 -7.29 27.20
C ASN A 401 -8.55 -8.65 26.51
N LYS A 402 -7.62 -9.55 26.89
CA LYS A 402 -7.64 -10.96 26.46
C LYS A 402 -8.87 -11.66 27.05
N THR A 403 -9.73 -12.15 26.17
CA THR A 403 -10.97 -12.85 26.45
C THR A 403 -10.99 -14.18 25.70
N LYS A 404 -11.92 -15.06 26.08
CA LYS A 404 -12.21 -16.28 25.35
C LYS A 404 -13.70 -16.56 25.33
N VAL A 405 -14.16 -17.29 24.33
CA VAL A 405 -15.55 -17.72 24.21
C VAL A 405 -15.62 -19.16 23.72
N ASP A 406 -16.49 -19.94 24.34
CA ASP A 406 -16.78 -21.31 23.90
C ASP A 406 -17.92 -21.27 22.88
N LEU A 407 -17.73 -21.93 21.75
CA LEU A 407 -18.75 -22.00 20.70
C LEU A 407 -18.74 -23.36 20.01
N THR A 408 -19.80 -23.60 19.24
CA THR A 408 -19.90 -24.72 18.32
C THR A 408 -19.81 -24.18 16.91
N PHE A 409 -18.83 -24.63 16.12
CA PHE A 409 -18.67 -24.19 14.74
C PHE A 409 -19.88 -24.58 13.89
N GLY A 410 -20.25 -23.68 12.98
CA GLY A 410 -21.30 -23.93 11.99
C GLY A 410 -20.74 -24.59 10.74
N THR A 411 -21.64 -24.84 9.81
CA THR A 411 -21.32 -25.14 8.42
C THR A 411 -21.29 -23.83 7.63
N PHE A 412 -20.39 -23.71 6.65
CA PHE A 412 -20.43 -22.57 5.75
C PHE A 412 -21.72 -22.61 4.96
N ILE A 413 -22.49 -21.51 4.98
CA ILE A 413 -23.66 -21.33 4.13
C ILE A 413 -23.38 -20.04 3.36
N SER A 414 -23.17 -20.18 2.05
CA SER A 414 -23.09 -19.05 1.14
C SER A 414 -24.46 -18.36 1.07
N GLU A 415 -24.70 -17.39 1.96
CA GLU A 415 -25.74 -16.41 1.70
C GLU A 415 -25.15 -15.33 0.79
N LYS A 416 -25.74 -15.12 -0.39
CA LYS A 416 -25.50 -13.89 -1.16
C LYS A 416 -25.84 -12.72 -0.26
N GLY A 417 -24.83 -11.99 0.17
CA GLY A 417 -25.01 -10.77 0.94
C GLY A 417 -26.00 -9.87 0.21
N LYS A 418 -27.05 -9.43 0.90
CA LYS A 418 -27.91 -8.37 0.38
C LYS A 418 -27.01 -7.23 -0.07
N GLU A 419 -27.17 -6.76 -1.30
CA GLU A 419 -26.59 -5.48 -1.72
C GLU A 419 -26.96 -4.44 -0.66
N ARG A 420 -25.96 -3.95 0.08
CA ARG A 420 -26.17 -2.86 1.03
C ARG A 420 -26.57 -1.65 0.20
N ASN A 421 -27.74 -1.10 0.50
CA ASN A 421 -28.11 0.20 -0.05
C ASN A 421 -27.14 1.22 0.55
N SER A 422 -26.27 1.78 -0.28
CA SER A 422 -25.27 2.76 0.16
C SER A 422 -25.90 4.01 0.81
N CYS A 423 -27.20 4.24 0.60
CA CYS A 423 -27.97 5.31 1.23
C CYS A 423 -28.39 5.02 2.68
N GLU A 424 -28.22 3.78 3.15
CA GLU A 424 -28.52 3.33 4.52
C GLU A 424 -27.26 3.19 5.38
N ASP A 425 -26.06 3.31 4.79
CA ASP A 425 -24.81 3.24 5.55
C ASP A 425 -24.65 4.49 6.43
N PRO A 426 -24.27 4.33 7.70
CA PRO A 426 -24.02 5.45 8.59
C PRO A 426 -22.90 6.35 8.05
N PHE A 427 -23.14 7.67 8.04
CA PHE A 427 -22.16 8.67 7.62
C PHE A 427 -21.81 9.58 8.80
N PHE A 428 -20.60 9.42 9.33
CA PHE A 428 -20.13 10.26 10.44
C PHE A 428 -19.74 11.67 9.99
N GLY A 429 -19.35 11.85 8.72
CA GLY A 429 -19.08 13.18 8.16
C GLY A 429 -17.68 13.72 8.40
N ILE A 430 -16.67 12.89 8.23
CA ILE A 430 -15.26 13.26 8.35
C ILE A 430 -14.49 12.90 7.08
N LEU A 431 -13.45 13.67 6.80
CA LEU A 431 -12.48 13.44 5.74
C LEU A 431 -11.10 13.19 6.35
N PRO A 432 -10.25 12.33 5.77
CA PRO A 432 -8.90 12.12 6.26
C PRO A 432 -8.00 13.33 5.96
N LEU A 433 -7.21 13.76 6.95
CA LEU A 433 -6.11 14.69 6.77
C LEU A 433 -4.78 13.92 6.83
N GLN A 434 -3.98 13.98 5.76
CA GLN A 434 -2.73 13.22 5.63
C GLN A 434 -1.55 13.78 6.44
N ASN A 435 -1.71 14.84 7.25
CA ASN A 435 -0.60 15.54 7.90
C ASN A 435 -0.50 15.29 9.41
N GLY A 436 -0.60 14.02 9.84
CA GLY A 436 -0.25 13.64 11.21
C GLY A 436 1.22 13.26 11.29
N GLU A 437 1.98 13.82 12.24
CA GLU A 437 3.32 13.29 12.57
C GLU A 437 3.23 11.77 12.82
N ASP A 438 4.18 10.98 12.28
CA ASP A 438 4.23 9.50 12.34
C ASP A 438 4.12 8.91 13.76
N ASN A 439 4.25 9.76 14.78
CA ASN A 439 4.27 9.39 16.18
C ASN A 439 2.94 9.67 16.93
N VAL A 440 1.92 10.21 16.27
CA VAL A 440 0.61 10.42 16.89
C VAL A 440 -0.27 9.19 16.69
N THR A 441 -0.72 8.59 17.79
CA THR A 441 -1.72 7.52 17.76
C THR A 441 -3.09 8.14 17.55
N GLY A 442 -3.70 7.95 16.38
CA GLY A 442 -5.02 8.50 16.06
C GLY A 442 -5.14 8.88 14.59
N VAL A 443 -6.35 9.25 14.17
CA VAL A 443 -6.64 9.63 12.79
C VAL A 443 -7.02 11.09 12.73
N MET A 444 -6.23 11.89 12.01
CA MET A 444 -6.49 13.32 11.84
C MET A 444 -7.62 13.54 10.82
N ILE A 445 -8.56 14.41 11.15
CA ILE A 445 -9.79 14.58 10.37
C ILE A 445 -10.12 16.03 10.02
N ASP A 446 -10.87 16.18 8.93
CA ASP A 446 -11.57 17.40 8.55
C ASP A 446 -13.09 17.12 8.53
N PRO A 447 -13.88 17.69 9.44
CA PRO A 447 -15.32 17.50 9.48
C PRO A 447 -16.03 18.15 8.29
N VAL A 448 -17.00 17.44 7.72
CA VAL A 448 -17.90 17.99 6.70
C VAL A 448 -18.94 18.87 7.38
N GLU A 449 -19.13 20.10 6.90
CA GLU A 449 -20.13 21.04 7.43
C GLU A 449 -21.54 20.43 7.37
N GLY A 450 -22.32 20.59 8.45
CA GLY A 450 -23.67 20.06 8.57
C GLY A 450 -23.76 18.54 8.79
N SER A 451 -22.65 17.90 9.14
CA SER A 451 -22.60 16.47 9.46
C SER A 451 -22.63 16.18 10.97
N THR A 452 -22.82 14.91 11.32
CA THR A 452 -22.73 14.43 12.72
C THR A 452 -21.41 14.83 13.39
N ALA A 453 -20.29 14.74 12.69
CA ALA A 453 -18.98 15.15 13.20
C ALA A 453 -18.90 16.65 13.51
N ALA A 454 -19.44 17.50 12.63
CA ALA A 454 -19.52 18.94 12.86
C ALA A 454 -20.47 19.28 14.02
N ASP A 455 -21.60 18.58 14.14
CA ASP A 455 -22.57 18.74 15.25
C ASP A 455 -21.98 18.31 16.60
N LEU A 456 -21.05 17.36 16.61
CA LEU A 456 -20.27 16.98 17.78
C LEU A 456 -19.17 17.99 18.13
N GLY A 457 -18.98 19.03 17.31
CA GLY A 457 -18.02 20.10 17.52
C GLY A 457 -16.59 19.73 17.12
N LEU A 458 -16.40 18.66 16.34
CA LEU A 458 -15.10 18.35 15.75
C LEU A 458 -14.67 19.49 14.82
N GLN A 459 -13.36 19.74 14.75
CA GLN A 459 -12.73 20.78 13.95
C GLN A 459 -11.68 20.20 13.01
N ASN A 460 -11.37 20.96 11.96
CA ASN A 460 -10.26 20.65 11.06
C ASN A 460 -8.95 20.49 11.85
N GLY A 461 -8.29 19.34 11.70
CA GLY A 461 -7.04 19.00 12.37
C GLY A 461 -7.23 18.26 13.70
N ASP A 462 -8.47 18.02 14.14
CA ASP A 462 -8.72 17.15 15.29
C ASP A 462 -8.23 15.73 15.01
N ILE A 463 -7.78 15.05 16.06
CA ILE A 463 -7.27 13.67 15.97
C ILE A 463 -8.22 12.75 16.74
N ILE A 464 -8.86 11.84 16.01
CA ILE A 464 -9.71 10.82 16.59
C ILE A 464 -8.83 9.72 17.18
N LEU A 465 -8.82 9.63 18.50
CA LEU A 465 -8.08 8.61 19.24
C LEU A 465 -8.87 7.30 19.38
N SER A 466 -10.19 7.40 19.52
CA SER A 466 -11.05 6.24 19.71
C SER A 466 -12.49 6.49 19.30
N ILE A 467 -13.16 5.47 18.74
CA ILE A 467 -14.61 5.46 18.48
C ILE A 467 -15.22 4.27 19.24
N ASN A 468 -16.29 4.50 20.00
CA ASN A 468 -16.98 3.47 20.79
C ASN A 468 -16.07 2.66 21.75
N GLY A 469 -14.94 3.25 22.16
CA GLY A 469 -13.92 2.63 23.01
C GLY A 469 -12.94 1.71 22.29
N PHE A 470 -12.91 1.73 20.96
CA PHE A 470 -11.86 1.10 20.14
C PHE A 470 -10.85 2.15 19.71
N THR A 471 -9.56 1.86 19.84
CA THR A 471 -8.47 2.75 19.44
C THR A 471 -8.39 2.85 17.93
N MET A 472 -8.34 4.07 17.40
CA MET A 472 -8.17 4.33 15.97
C MET A 472 -6.70 4.54 15.67
N VAL A 473 -6.13 3.74 14.76
CA VAL A 473 -4.74 3.85 14.32
C VAL A 473 -4.66 4.38 12.90
N ASP A 474 -5.59 3.96 12.04
CA ASP A 474 -5.68 4.41 10.65
C ASP A 474 -7.14 4.58 10.19
N TRP A 475 -7.30 5.05 8.96
CA TRP A 475 -8.60 5.34 8.36
C TRP A 475 -9.49 4.10 8.21
N ASP A 476 -8.92 2.90 8.10
CA ASP A 476 -9.70 1.67 8.04
C ASP A 476 -10.41 1.42 9.38
N ASP A 477 -9.76 1.75 10.50
CA ASP A 477 -10.38 1.65 11.82
C ASP A 477 -11.60 2.58 11.97
N ILE A 478 -11.51 3.79 11.41
CA ILE A 478 -12.65 4.73 11.38
C ILE A 478 -13.82 4.11 10.63
N THR A 479 -13.54 3.54 9.46
CA THR A 479 -14.57 2.92 8.61
C THR A 479 -15.23 1.76 9.33
N LEU A 480 -14.45 0.86 9.94
CA LEU A 480 -14.98 -0.27 10.71
C LEU A 480 -15.76 0.16 11.96
N ALA A 481 -15.45 1.31 12.57
CA ALA A 481 -16.08 1.77 13.81
C ALA A 481 -17.39 2.52 13.62
N ILE A 482 -17.64 2.97 12.38
CA ILE A 482 -18.88 3.64 11.99
C ILE A 482 -19.90 2.62 11.47
N ASP A 483 -19.46 1.57 10.80
CA ASP A 483 -20.24 0.41 10.34
C ASP A 483 -20.82 -0.45 11.49
#